data_AF-A0A954W2W0-F1
#
_entry.id   AF-A0A954W2W0-F1
#
_cell.length_a   1.000
_cell.length_b   1.000
_cell.length_c   1.000
_cell.angle_alpha   90.00
_cell.angle_beta   90.00
_cell.angle_gamma   90.00
#
_symmetry.space_group_name_H-M   'P 1'
#
loop_
_entity.id
_entity.type
_entity.pdbx_description
1 polymer ?
#
loop_
_entity_poly.entity_id
_entity_poly.type
_entity_poly.pdbx_seq_one_letter_code
_entity_poly.pdbx_strand_id
1 'polypeptide(L)'
;MDGNSARATLAGTAFASPNRWIVWAASMLPLVAITLNPFDMPGPMFLVFYAVLYLCALVGGLAIRGMTASESPNPRKGGLSAYEVACLAHDERVAVSAAICRLTHDGLLKIVSQEKKLLGITTSATHRFAADASLPKDAEPIEAAIYRRAEEAGESGVAFAELQSAGRPEAADLVARLRKDGLLRDDD
;
A
#
# COMPACT_ATOMS: atom_id res chain seq x y z
N MET A 1 -40.91 -0.73 -40.44
CA MET A 1 -41.32 -2.14 -40.30
C MET A 1 -40.06 -2.93 -40.02
N ASP A 2 -39.76 -3.51 -38.87
CA ASP A 2 -40.30 -3.53 -37.51
C ASP A 2 -39.05 -3.82 -36.65
N GLY A 3 -38.78 -3.12 -35.57
CA GLY A 3 -39.42 -3.40 -34.28
C GLY A 3 -38.66 -4.51 -33.55
N ASN A 4 -37.54 -4.19 -32.90
CA ASN A 4 -37.06 -5.01 -31.80
C ASN A 4 -36.41 -4.16 -30.69
N SER A 5 -37.30 -3.52 -29.93
CA SER A 5 -37.05 -2.98 -28.60
C SER A 5 -36.78 -4.12 -27.62
N ALA A 6 -35.54 -4.57 -27.53
CA ALA A 6 -35.10 -5.41 -26.41
C ALA A 6 -34.73 -4.50 -25.23
N ARG A 7 -35.70 -4.36 -24.32
CA ARG A 7 -35.60 -3.70 -23.02
C ARG A 7 -34.35 -4.16 -22.27
N ALA A 8 -33.36 -3.28 -22.15
CA ALA A 8 -32.28 -3.44 -21.19
C ALA A 8 -32.87 -3.24 -19.79
N THR A 9 -33.18 -4.35 -19.14
CA THR A 9 -33.58 -4.44 -17.75
C THR A 9 -32.48 -3.85 -16.89
N LEU A 10 -32.68 -2.61 -16.41
CA LEU A 10 -31.90 -1.99 -15.35
C LEU A 10 -32.09 -2.81 -14.07
N ALA A 11 -31.32 -3.89 -13.93
CA ALA A 11 -31.14 -4.59 -12.67
C ALA A 11 -30.33 -3.64 -11.77
N GLY A 12 -31.05 -2.76 -11.07
CA GLY A 12 -30.50 -1.96 -9.99
C GLY A 12 -29.93 -2.90 -8.94
N THR A 13 -28.61 -3.08 -8.97
CA THR A 13 -27.87 -3.74 -7.90
C THR A 13 -28.04 -2.87 -6.67
N ALA A 14 -28.98 -3.28 -5.82
CA ALA A 14 -29.08 -2.81 -4.45
C ALA A 14 -27.76 -3.13 -3.76
N PHE A 15 -26.84 -2.17 -3.76
CA PHE A 15 -25.71 -2.14 -2.83
C PHE A 15 -26.31 -2.01 -1.43
N ALA A 16 -26.70 -3.14 -0.85
CA ALA A 16 -26.95 -3.28 0.57
C ALA A 16 -25.59 -3.05 1.25
N SER A 17 -25.23 -1.79 1.49
CA SER A 17 -24.01 -1.44 2.20
C SER A 17 -24.11 -1.99 3.63
N PRO A 18 -23.28 -2.97 4.01
CA PRO A 18 -23.39 -3.62 5.33
C PRO A 18 -23.11 -2.68 6.52
N ASN A 19 -22.70 -1.43 6.26
CA ASN A 19 -22.19 -0.50 7.26
C ASN A 19 -23.05 0.76 7.47
N ARG A 20 -24.32 0.80 7.01
CA ARG A 20 -25.18 1.98 7.30
C ARG A 20 -25.39 2.20 8.80
N TRP A 21 -25.47 1.12 9.59
CA TRP A 21 -25.65 1.21 11.04
C TRP A 21 -24.49 1.92 11.76
N ILE A 22 -23.26 1.83 11.24
CA ILE A 22 -22.08 2.52 11.80
C ILE A 22 -22.22 4.04 11.67
N VAL A 23 -22.72 4.52 10.52
CA VAL A 23 -22.92 5.95 10.27
C VAL A 23 -24.03 6.52 11.17
N TRP A 24 -25.11 5.76 11.39
CA TRP A 24 -26.19 6.15 12.30
C TRP A 24 -25.73 6.16 13.77
N ALA A 25 -24.94 5.18 14.21
CA ALA A 25 -24.38 5.14 15.56
C ALA A 25 -23.42 6.31 15.84
N ALA A 26 -22.56 6.64 14.86
CA ALA A 26 -21.64 7.77 14.98
C ALA A 26 -22.37 9.13 15.09
N SER A 27 -23.55 9.25 14.48
CA SER A 27 -24.35 10.48 14.47
C SER A 27 -25.08 10.77 15.80
N MET A 28 -25.21 9.78 16.69
CA MET A 28 -25.91 9.90 17.98
C MET A 28 -24.97 10.23 19.16
N LEU A 29 -23.65 10.10 18.97
CA LEU A 29 -22.63 10.49 19.96
C LEU A 29 -22.74 11.95 20.46
N PRO A 30 -23.04 12.96 19.61
CA PRO A 30 -23.19 14.34 20.06
C PRO A 30 -24.35 14.53 21.03
N LEU A 31 -25.46 13.81 20.84
CA LEU A 31 -26.66 13.93 21.69
C LEU A 31 -26.43 13.39 23.11
N VAL A 32 -25.71 12.28 23.24
CA VAL A 32 -25.36 11.72 24.56
C VAL A 32 -24.38 12.63 25.30
N ALA A 33 -23.40 13.21 24.59
CA ALA A 33 -22.42 14.15 25.15
C ALA A 33 -23.05 15.48 25.59
N ILE A 34 -24.16 15.91 24.99
CA ILE A 34 -24.90 17.12 25.40
C ILE A 34 -25.72 16.85 26.67
N THR A 35 -26.30 15.66 26.82
CA THR A 35 -27.12 15.32 28.01
C THR A 35 -26.33 15.04 29.28
N LEU A 36 -25.07 14.61 29.15
CA LEU A 36 -24.18 14.34 30.27
C LEU A 36 -23.00 15.31 30.18
N ASN A 37 -23.07 16.45 30.87
CA ASN A 37 -21.96 17.40 30.91
C ASN A 37 -20.72 16.70 31.53
N PRO A 38 -19.69 16.35 30.73
CA PRO A 38 -18.55 15.57 31.23
C PRO A 38 -17.70 16.35 32.23
N PHE A 39 -17.87 17.68 32.30
CA PHE A 39 -17.16 18.55 33.23
C PHE A 39 -17.74 18.55 34.65
N ASP A 40 -18.94 17.99 34.85
CA ASP A 40 -19.60 17.94 36.17
C ASP A 40 -19.45 16.57 36.86
N MET A 41 -18.63 15.68 36.29
CA MET A 41 -18.38 14.35 36.86
C MET A 41 -17.28 14.41 37.94
N PRO A 42 -17.41 13.65 39.05
CA PRO A 42 -16.36 13.55 40.05
C PRO A 42 -15.07 12.99 39.42
N GLY A 43 -13.91 13.50 39.86
CA GLY A 43 -12.60 13.25 39.21
C GLY A 43 -12.30 11.81 38.81
N PRO A 44 -12.56 10.77 39.64
CA PRO A 44 -12.35 9.38 39.25
C PRO A 44 -13.24 8.92 38.08
N MET A 45 -14.51 9.36 38.06
CA MET A 45 -15.46 9.00 37.01
C MET A 45 -15.08 9.65 35.66
N PHE A 46 -14.57 10.87 35.70
CA PHE A 46 -14.03 11.55 34.52
C PHE A 46 -12.93 10.72 33.86
N LEU A 47 -11.96 10.23 34.64
CA LEU A 47 -10.86 9.45 34.10
C LEU A 47 -11.33 8.12 33.48
N VAL A 48 -12.27 7.42 34.14
CA VAL A 48 -12.86 6.18 33.62
C VAL A 48 -13.57 6.42 32.29
N PHE A 49 -14.33 7.51 32.17
CA PHE A 49 -15.02 7.86 30.94
C PHE A 49 -14.05 8.02 29.75
N TYR A 50 -12.97 8.78 29.93
CA TYR A 50 -11.95 8.95 28.88
C TYR A 50 -11.17 7.67 28.58
N ALA A 51 -10.89 6.84 29.60
CA ALA A 51 -10.24 5.56 29.40
C ALA A 51 -11.09 4.62 28.51
N VAL A 52 -12.41 4.60 28.72
CA VAL A 52 -13.34 3.83 27.88
C VAL A 52 -13.38 4.38 26.47
N LEU A 53 -13.50 5.71 26.29
CA LEU A 53 -13.47 6.32 24.96
C LEU A 53 -12.18 6.02 24.21
N TYR A 54 -11.04 6.12 24.89
CA TYR A 54 -9.74 5.79 24.32
C TYR A 54 -9.68 4.33 23.88
N LEU A 55 -10.16 3.41 24.72
CA LEU A 55 -10.20 1.99 24.38
C LEU A 55 -11.12 1.73 23.17
N CYS A 56 -12.29 2.37 23.11
CA CYS A 56 -13.19 2.29 21.97
C CYS A 56 -12.54 2.82 20.68
N ALA A 57 -11.83 3.95 20.74
CA ALA A 57 -11.12 4.51 19.61
C ALA A 57 -9.98 3.59 19.14
N LEU A 58 -9.25 2.99 20.08
CA LEU A 58 -8.15 2.06 19.79
C LEU A 58 -8.67 0.78 19.13
N VAL A 59 -9.72 0.17 19.68
CA VAL A 59 -10.37 -1.02 19.09
C VAL A 59 -10.96 -0.69 17.73
N GLY A 60 -11.63 0.45 17.59
CA GLY A 60 -12.17 0.93 16.32
C GLY A 60 -11.08 1.13 15.26
N GLY A 61 -9.96 1.74 15.63
CA GLY A 61 -8.80 1.91 14.75
C GLY A 61 -8.18 0.58 14.33
N LEU A 62 -8.03 -0.37 15.25
CA LEU A 62 -7.52 -1.72 14.93
C LEU A 62 -8.49 -2.50 14.03
N ALA A 63 -9.80 -2.39 14.26
CA ALA A 63 -10.81 -3.02 13.43
C ALA A 63 -10.79 -2.45 12.01
N ILE A 64 -10.76 -1.13 11.86
CA ILE A 64 -10.62 -0.46 10.56
C ILE A 64 -9.34 -0.93 9.88
N ARG A 65 -8.21 -0.94 10.60
CA ARG A 65 -6.92 -1.39 10.06
C ARG A 65 -6.98 -2.83 9.56
N GLY A 66 -7.58 -3.74 10.32
CA GLY A 66 -7.76 -5.14 9.94
C GLY A 66 -8.67 -5.31 8.71
N MET A 67 -9.74 -4.51 8.62
CA MET A 67 -10.64 -4.51 7.47
C MET A 67 -9.97 -3.94 6.22
N THR A 68 -9.17 -2.88 6.34
CA THR A 68 -8.42 -2.30 5.21
C THR A 68 -7.19 -3.12 4.82
N ALA A 69 -6.76 -4.06 5.67
CA ALA A 69 -5.64 -4.96 5.36
C ALA A 69 -6.06 -6.14 4.46
N SER A 70 -7.36 -6.37 4.29
CA SER A 70 -7.86 -7.42 3.40
C SER A 70 -8.08 -6.85 2.00
N GLU A 71 -7.51 -7.53 1.00
CA GLU A 71 -7.47 -7.17 -0.41
C GLU A 71 -6.57 -5.97 -0.73
N SER A 72 -5.29 -6.27 -0.99
CA SER A 72 -4.63 -5.66 -2.15
C SER A 72 -5.53 -5.98 -3.36
N PRO A 73 -6.31 -5.03 -3.88
CA PRO A 73 -7.16 -5.30 -5.03
C PRO A 73 -6.21 -5.70 -6.16
N ASN A 74 -6.40 -6.88 -6.75
CA ASN A 74 -5.65 -7.25 -7.94
C ASN A 74 -5.94 -6.18 -9.00
N PRO A 75 -4.99 -5.26 -9.30
CA PRO A 75 -5.30 -4.07 -10.04
C PRO A 75 -5.29 -4.43 -11.51
N ARG A 76 -6.42 -4.95 -12.03
CA ARG A 76 -6.65 -5.01 -13.48
C ARG A 76 -8.13 -5.20 -13.80
N LYS A 77 -8.81 -4.05 -13.90
CA LYS A 77 -9.66 -3.64 -15.04
C LYS A 77 -9.94 -2.13 -14.91
N GLY A 78 -8.93 -1.31 -15.18
CA GLY A 78 -9.06 0.15 -15.33
C GLY A 78 -8.56 1.04 -14.17
N GLY A 79 -7.98 0.47 -13.12
CA GLY A 79 -7.32 1.24 -12.05
C GLY A 79 -5.83 1.45 -12.30
N LEU A 80 -5.28 2.58 -11.86
CA LEU A 80 -3.84 2.82 -11.83
C LEU A 80 -3.15 1.72 -11.02
N SER A 81 -2.04 1.21 -11.53
CA SER A 81 -1.17 0.30 -10.78
C SER A 81 -0.58 1.02 -9.56
N ALA A 82 -0.18 0.26 -8.54
CA ALA A 82 0.46 0.83 -7.36
C ALA A 82 1.74 1.61 -7.70
N TYR A 83 2.45 1.21 -8.77
CA TYR A 83 3.64 1.89 -9.27
C TYR A 83 3.31 3.20 -9.97
N GLU A 84 2.23 3.23 -10.75
CA GLU A 84 1.73 4.46 -11.36
C GLU A 84 1.28 5.46 -10.29
N VAL A 85 0.60 5.01 -9.22
CA VAL A 85 0.24 5.85 -8.07
C VAL A 85 1.50 6.36 -7.35
N ALA A 86 2.51 5.52 -7.17
CA ALA A 86 3.78 5.93 -6.55
C ALA A 86 4.52 6.99 -7.39
N CYS A 87 4.54 6.83 -8.72
CA CYS A 87 5.07 7.84 -9.64
C CYS A 87 4.31 9.17 -9.52
N LEU A 88 2.97 9.14 -9.47
CA LEU A 88 2.14 10.33 -9.36
C LEU A 88 2.31 11.07 -8.02
N ALA A 89 2.62 10.35 -6.94
CA ALA A 89 2.75 10.96 -5.62
C ALA A 89 4.06 11.73 -5.45
N HIS A 90 5.19 11.16 -5.89
CA HIS A 90 6.50 11.67 -5.47
C HIS A 90 7.66 11.60 -6.47
N ASP A 91 7.58 10.83 -7.59
CA ASP A 91 8.59 10.64 -8.68
C ASP A 91 8.97 9.16 -8.93
N GLU A 92 9.69 8.89 -10.03
CA GLU A 92 10.18 7.58 -10.50
C GLU A 92 10.92 6.77 -9.42
N ARG A 93 11.68 7.46 -8.55
CA ARG A 93 12.48 6.83 -7.49
C ARG A 93 11.62 6.11 -6.45
N VAL A 94 10.43 6.66 -6.18
CA VAL A 94 9.50 6.10 -5.20
C VAL A 94 8.83 4.84 -5.76
N ALA A 95 8.52 4.82 -7.06
CA ALA A 95 8.00 3.61 -7.72
C ALA A 95 9.00 2.45 -7.67
N VAL A 96 10.29 2.70 -7.94
CA VAL A 96 11.34 1.67 -7.83
C VAL A 96 11.46 1.16 -6.39
N SER A 97 11.45 2.06 -5.41
CA SER A 97 11.55 1.69 -3.99
C SER A 97 10.33 0.90 -3.52
N ALA A 98 9.13 1.25 -4.02
CA ALA A 98 7.90 0.49 -3.78
C ALA A 98 7.98 -0.92 -4.39
N ALA A 99 8.54 -1.06 -5.60
CA ALA A 99 8.74 -2.36 -6.24
C ALA A 99 9.72 -3.24 -5.44
N ILE A 100 10.85 -2.69 -4.97
CA ILE A 100 11.80 -3.42 -4.11
C ILE A 100 11.11 -3.85 -2.80
N CYS A 101 10.35 -2.94 -2.18
CA CYS A 101 9.63 -3.23 -0.94
C CYS A 101 8.61 -4.36 -1.14
N ARG A 102 7.81 -4.31 -2.22
CA ARG A 102 6.84 -5.37 -2.53
C ARG A 102 7.51 -6.70 -2.81
N LEU A 103 8.55 -6.74 -3.64
CA LEU A 103 9.31 -7.96 -3.90
C LEU A 103 9.93 -8.57 -2.62
N THR A 104 10.37 -7.72 -1.69
CA THR A 104 10.89 -8.17 -0.39
C THR A 104 9.78 -8.67 0.52
N HIS A 105 8.63 -8.00 0.53
CA HIS A 105 7.45 -8.38 1.31
C HIS A 105 6.85 -9.71 0.85
N ASP A 106 6.76 -9.92 -0.47
CA ASP A 106 6.24 -11.13 -1.10
C ASP A 106 7.23 -12.32 -1.01
N GLY A 107 8.40 -12.12 -0.38
CA GLY A 107 9.43 -13.17 -0.22
C GLY A 107 10.15 -13.54 -1.51
N LEU A 108 10.06 -12.70 -2.56
CA LEU A 108 10.75 -12.91 -3.83
C LEU A 108 12.21 -12.43 -3.76
N LEU A 109 12.46 -11.42 -2.93
CA LEU A 109 13.80 -10.97 -2.53
C LEU A 109 14.04 -11.26 -1.05
N LYS A 110 15.22 -11.79 -0.73
CA LYS A 110 15.72 -11.90 0.64
C LYS A 110 16.81 -10.90 0.94
N ILE A 111 16.86 -10.43 2.19
CA ILE A 111 17.94 -9.58 2.68
C ILE A 111 19.07 -10.47 3.20
N VAL A 112 20.22 -10.39 2.55
CA VAL A 112 21.45 -11.07 2.96
C VAL A 112 22.34 -10.06 3.67
N SER A 113 22.75 -10.35 4.90
CA SER A 113 23.72 -9.53 5.62
C SER A 113 25.12 -10.02 5.33
N GLN A 114 25.97 -9.14 4.81
CA GLN A 114 27.41 -9.40 4.72
C GLN A 114 28.13 -8.63 5.81
N GLU A 115 28.71 -9.38 6.75
CA GLU A 115 29.60 -8.83 7.76
C GLU A 115 31.02 -8.74 7.22
N LYS A 116 31.59 -7.53 7.21
CA LYS A 116 33.00 -7.35 6.94
C LYS A 116 33.78 -7.31 8.26
N LYS A 117 34.52 -8.39 8.54
CA LYS A 117 35.45 -8.45 9.66
C LYS A 117 36.83 -7.96 9.21
N LEU A 118 37.34 -6.92 9.86
CA LEU A 118 38.71 -6.46 9.70
C LEU A 118 39.42 -6.68 11.04
N LEU A 119 40.49 -7.49 11.05
CA LEU A 119 41.24 -7.80 12.28
C LEU A 119 40.39 -8.36 13.43
N GLY A 120 39.36 -9.15 13.12
CA GLY A 120 38.45 -9.72 14.13
C GLY A 120 37.40 -8.75 14.68
N ILE A 121 37.42 -7.48 14.26
CA ILE A 121 36.40 -6.48 14.62
C ILE A 121 35.37 -6.39 13.49
N THR A 122 34.09 -6.56 13.83
CA THR A 122 32.98 -6.34 12.89
C THR A 122 32.86 -4.83 12.64
N THR A 123 33.27 -4.39 11.45
CA THR A 123 33.36 -2.96 11.11
C THR A 123 32.04 -2.41 10.55
N SER A 124 31.31 -3.24 9.80
CA SER A 124 30.03 -2.86 9.22
C SER A 124 29.27 -4.11 8.74
N ALA A 125 27.96 -4.11 8.93
CA ALA A 125 27.04 -5.03 8.27
C ALA A 125 26.42 -4.29 7.08
N THR A 126 26.63 -4.81 5.87
CA THR A 126 25.98 -4.27 4.67
C THR A 126 24.83 -5.20 4.29
N HIS A 127 23.62 -4.65 4.22
CA HIS A 127 22.46 -5.36 3.71
C HIS A 127 22.48 -5.38 2.19
N ARG A 128 22.40 -6.58 1.63
CA ARG A 128 22.30 -6.84 0.19
C ARG A 128 21.01 -7.62 -0.07
N PHE A 129 20.56 -7.61 -1.31
CA PHE A 129 19.33 -8.27 -1.74
C PHE A 129 19.66 -9.39 -2.71
N ALA A 130 19.15 -10.59 -2.48
CA ALA A 130 19.28 -11.72 -3.39
C ALA A 130 17.89 -12.23 -3.78
N ALA A 131 17.77 -12.77 -4.99
CA ALA A 131 16.56 -13.50 -5.38
C ALA A 131 16.40 -14.75 -4.49
N ASP A 132 15.16 -15.04 -4.09
CA ASP A 132 14.86 -16.20 -3.22
C ASP A 132 13.83 -17.16 -3.83
N ALA A 133 12.76 -16.63 -4.42
CA ALA A 133 11.71 -17.42 -5.06
C ALA A 133 11.46 -16.94 -6.49
N SER A 134 10.94 -17.81 -7.37
CA SER A 134 10.73 -17.51 -8.79
C SER A 134 9.72 -16.38 -9.00
N LEU A 135 10.06 -15.43 -9.87
CA LEU A 135 9.17 -14.32 -10.22
C LEU A 135 7.87 -14.82 -10.91
N PRO A 136 6.68 -14.33 -10.51
CA PRO A 136 5.44 -14.61 -11.20
C PRO A 136 5.48 -14.17 -12.68
N LYS A 137 4.77 -14.90 -13.56
CA LYS A 137 4.75 -14.59 -15.01
C LYS A 137 4.04 -13.28 -15.35
N ASP A 138 3.21 -12.79 -14.44
CA ASP A 138 2.43 -11.56 -14.53
C ASP A 138 3.07 -10.39 -13.78
N ALA A 139 4.32 -10.53 -13.32
CA ALA A 139 5.07 -9.46 -12.69
C ALA A 139 5.19 -8.23 -13.60
N GLU A 140 5.15 -7.05 -12.99
CA GLU A 140 5.30 -5.79 -13.74
C GLU A 140 6.73 -5.64 -14.28
N PRO A 141 6.95 -4.94 -15.41
CA PRO A 141 8.28 -4.81 -16.02
C PRO A 141 9.36 -4.30 -15.06
N ILE A 142 9.00 -3.33 -14.20
CA ILE A 142 9.87 -2.77 -13.17
C ILE A 142 10.30 -3.83 -12.13
N GLU A 143 9.38 -4.70 -11.71
CA GLU A 143 9.67 -5.81 -10.79
C GLU A 143 10.62 -6.81 -11.45
N ALA A 144 10.35 -7.15 -12.71
CA ALA A 144 11.16 -8.09 -13.49
C ALA A 144 12.60 -7.60 -13.70
N ALA A 145 12.80 -6.31 -13.92
CA ALA A 145 14.14 -5.72 -14.05
C ALA A 145 14.93 -5.80 -12.73
N ILE A 146 14.29 -5.45 -11.61
CA ILE A 146 14.89 -5.51 -10.27
C ILE A 146 15.22 -6.96 -9.90
N TYR A 147 14.27 -7.87 -10.10
CA TYR A 147 14.43 -9.28 -9.78
C TYR A 147 15.57 -9.92 -10.59
N ARG A 148 15.61 -9.67 -11.91
CA ARG A 148 16.68 -10.17 -12.78
C ARG A 148 18.05 -9.70 -12.32
N ARG A 149 18.18 -8.44 -11.92
CA ARG A 149 19.44 -7.91 -11.38
C ARG A 149 19.85 -8.65 -10.10
N ALA A 150 18.89 -8.93 -9.22
CA ALA A 150 19.14 -9.69 -7.99
C ALA A 150 19.50 -11.16 -8.28
N GLU A 151 18.86 -11.78 -9.27
CA GLU A 151 19.11 -13.15 -9.73
C GLU A 151 20.52 -13.29 -10.33
N GLU A 152 20.94 -12.36 -11.19
CA GLU A 152 22.27 -12.32 -11.81
C GLU A 152 23.42 -12.28 -10.78
N ALA A 153 23.20 -11.67 -9.63
CA ALA A 153 24.19 -11.61 -8.56
C ALA A 153 24.26 -12.86 -7.69
N GLY A 154 23.26 -13.75 -7.80
CA GLY A 154 23.16 -14.97 -7.01
C GLY A 154 23.22 -14.73 -5.51
N GLU A 155 23.93 -15.62 -4.79
CA GLU A 155 24.02 -15.60 -3.33
C GLU A 155 24.79 -14.39 -2.76
N SER A 156 25.62 -13.73 -3.58
CA SER A 156 26.36 -12.55 -3.15
C SER A 156 25.43 -11.35 -2.92
N GLY A 157 24.26 -11.36 -3.55
CA GLY A 157 23.27 -10.28 -3.50
C GLY A 157 23.76 -8.96 -4.10
N VAL A 158 22.85 -8.01 -4.16
CA VAL A 158 23.00 -6.69 -4.80
C VAL A 158 22.75 -5.59 -3.79
N ALA A 159 23.51 -4.50 -3.87
CA ALA A 159 23.28 -3.33 -3.03
C ALA A 159 21.96 -2.63 -3.43
N PHE A 160 21.30 -1.97 -2.48
CA PHE A 160 20.04 -1.25 -2.74
C PHE A 160 20.15 -0.25 -3.91
N ALA A 161 21.26 0.49 -4.00
CA ALA A 161 21.48 1.46 -5.06
C ALA A 161 21.58 0.83 -6.46
N GLU A 162 22.11 -0.39 -6.56
CA GLU A 162 22.19 -1.13 -7.83
C GLU A 162 20.82 -1.70 -8.23
N LEU A 163 19.98 -2.09 -7.28
CA LEU A 163 18.59 -2.43 -7.58
C LEU A 163 17.80 -1.21 -8.05
N GLN A 164 18.04 -0.05 -7.41
CA GLN A 164 17.43 1.20 -7.84
C GLN A 164 17.82 1.58 -9.26
N SER A 165 19.10 1.45 -9.62
CA SER A 165 19.55 1.74 -10.99
C SER A 165 18.97 0.77 -12.02
N ALA A 166 18.78 -0.51 -11.67
CA ALA A 166 18.19 -1.51 -12.54
C ALA A 166 16.69 -1.25 -12.82
N GLY A 167 15.91 -0.81 -11.82
CA GLY A 167 14.49 -0.51 -11.99
C GLY A 167 14.20 0.85 -12.65
N ARG A 168 15.19 1.73 -12.73
CA ARG A 168 15.00 3.12 -13.18
C ARG A 168 14.51 3.26 -14.64
N PRO A 169 15.04 2.52 -15.63
CA PRO A 169 14.57 2.64 -17.01
C PRO A 169 13.08 2.32 -17.15
N GLU A 170 12.63 1.25 -16.50
CA GLU A 170 11.22 0.84 -16.51
C GLU A 170 10.32 1.85 -15.79
N ALA A 171 10.82 2.47 -14.70
CA ALA A 171 10.11 3.55 -14.02
C ALA A 171 9.99 4.80 -14.89
N ALA A 172 11.03 5.14 -15.66
CA ALA A 172 10.99 6.26 -16.60
C ALA A 172 9.97 6.02 -17.73
N ASP A 173 9.86 4.79 -18.22
CA ASP A 173 8.84 4.40 -19.20
C ASP A 173 7.42 4.52 -18.64
N LEU A 174 7.21 4.16 -17.36
CA LEU A 174 5.94 4.39 -16.66
C LEU A 174 5.61 5.88 -16.57
N VAL A 175 6.58 6.73 -16.20
CA VAL A 175 6.38 8.19 -16.15
C VAL A 175 6.06 8.76 -17.55
N ALA A 176 6.76 8.28 -18.58
CA ALA A 176 6.50 8.70 -19.96
C ALA A 176 5.07 8.33 -20.41
N ARG A 177 4.58 7.15 -20.05
CA ARG A 177 3.19 6.75 -20.27
C ARG A 177 2.21 7.64 -19.53
N LEU A 178 2.42 7.88 -18.23
CA LEU A 178 1.55 8.75 -17.42
C LEU A 178 1.48 10.18 -17.95
N ARG A 179 2.60 10.71 -18.43
CA ARG A 179 2.65 12.02 -19.10
C ARG A 179 1.87 12.01 -20.41
N LYS A 180 2.04 10.98 -21.24
CA LYS A 180 1.30 10.81 -22.50
C LYS A 180 -0.22 10.73 -22.28
N ASP A 181 -0.64 10.12 -21.17
CA ASP A 181 -2.06 9.98 -20.79
C ASP A 181 -2.62 11.25 -20.12
N GLY A 182 -1.80 12.30 -19.93
CA GLY A 182 -2.21 13.56 -19.31
C GLY A 182 -2.45 13.48 -17.80
N LEU A 183 -1.96 12.42 -17.16
CA LEU A 183 -2.08 12.21 -15.71
C LEU A 183 -0.98 12.92 -14.92
N LEU A 184 0.17 13.13 -15.55
CA LEU A 184 1.31 13.82 -14.96
C LEU A 184 1.51 15.16 -15.68
N ARG A 185 1.56 16.25 -14.91
CA ARG A 185 1.80 17.59 -15.44
C ARG A 185 3.31 17.82 -15.51
N ASP A 186 3.77 18.52 -16.54
CA ASP A 186 5.15 19.01 -16.58
C ASP A 186 5.29 20.12 -15.52
N ASP A 187 6.11 19.86 -14.51
CA ASP A 187 6.46 20.85 -13.49
C ASP A 187 7.46 21.83 -14.12
N ASP A 188 6.93 22.93 -14.67
CA ASP A 188 7.69 24.09 -15.19
C ASP A 188 8.28 24.97 -14.08
#